data_AF-A0AA51Q7F4-F1
#
_entry.id   AF-A0AA51Q7F4-F1
#
_cell.length_a   1.000
_cell.length_b   1.000
_cell.length_c   1.000
_cell.angle_alpha   90.00
_cell.angle_beta   90.00
_cell.angle_gamma   90.00
#
_symmetry.space_group_name_H-M   'P 1'
#
loop_
_entity.id
_entity.type
_entity.pdbx_description
1 polymer ?
#
loop_
_entity_poly.entity_id
_entity_poly.type
_entity_poly.pdbx_seq_one_letter_code
_entity_poly.pdbx_strand_id
1 'polypeptide(L)'
;MDLAYSFVQALGLEKQAKEFTGDVTVQYKDERITLKDSSSIPDAMKGYVQLRLDLNILNASFSVKQGPYDLKPTVEATFDPAKKVSRGDYAVAASRYFQTWLQ
;
A
#
# COMPACT_ATOMS: atom_id res chain seq x y z
N MET A 1 -10.91 -1.59 2.29
CA MET A 1 -10.43 -2.70 3.14
C MET A 1 -10.74 -4.07 2.54
N ASP A 2 -11.98 -4.36 2.13
CA ASP A 2 -12.34 -5.71 1.64
C ASP A 2 -11.58 -6.14 0.39
N LEU A 3 -11.31 -5.19 -0.53
CA LEU A 3 -10.44 -5.45 -1.66
C LEU A 3 -9.07 -5.92 -1.18
N ALA A 4 -8.50 -5.25 -0.17
CA ALA A 4 -7.35 -5.59 0.71
C ALA A 4 -7.11 -7.07 1.00
N TYR A 5 -8.22 -7.68 1.37
CA TYR A 5 -8.28 -9.00 1.94
C TYR A 5 -8.43 -10.04 0.83
N SER A 6 -9.33 -9.82 -0.13
CA SER A 6 -9.69 -10.80 -1.16
C SER A 6 -8.51 -11.25 -2.04
N PHE A 7 -7.68 -10.35 -2.56
CA PHE A 7 -6.52 -10.77 -3.36
C PHE A 7 -5.41 -11.44 -2.55
N VAL A 8 -5.16 -11.04 -1.29
CA VAL A 8 -4.11 -11.71 -0.49
C VAL A 8 -4.52 -13.13 -0.19
N GLN A 9 -5.80 -13.33 0.10
CA GLN A 9 -6.38 -14.65 0.27
C GLN A 9 -6.33 -15.46 -1.03
N ALA A 10 -6.62 -14.85 -2.18
CA ALA A 10 -6.49 -15.50 -3.48
C ALA A 10 -5.06 -15.93 -3.82
N LEU A 11 -4.04 -15.24 -3.28
CA LEU A 11 -2.63 -15.58 -3.46
C LEU A 11 -2.10 -16.59 -2.43
N GLY A 12 -2.92 -16.99 -1.43
CA GLY A 12 -2.45 -17.85 -0.34
C GLY A 12 -1.38 -17.20 0.56
N LEU A 13 -1.20 -15.88 0.50
CA LEU A 13 -0.17 -15.16 1.26
C LEU A 13 -0.65 -14.73 2.66
N GLU A 14 -1.76 -15.30 3.13
CA GLU A 14 -2.37 -14.98 4.42
C GLU A 14 -1.38 -15.17 5.58
N LYS A 15 -0.54 -16.21 5.52
CA LYS A 15 0.48 -16.46 6.54
C LYS A 15 1.50 -15.32 6.61
N GLN A 16 2.01 -14.88 5.46
CA GLN A 16 2.97 -13.76 5.38
C GLN A 16 2.33 -12.44 5.81
N ALA A 17 1.05 -12.22 5.48
CA ALA A 17 0.32 -11.04 5.91
C ALA A 17 0.14 -11.00 7.44
N LYS A 18 -0.08 -12.16 8.07
CA LYS A 18 -0.24 -12.28 9.53
C LYS A 18 1.08 -12.19 10.31
N GLU A 19 2.20 -12.56 9.67
CA GLU A 19 3.54 -12.45 10.26
C GLU A 19 4.07 -11.01 10.27
N PHE A 20 3.47 -10.11 9.49
CA PHE A 20 3.88 -8.71 9.45
C PHE A 20 3.55 -7.99 10.75
N THR A 21 4.56 -7.32 11.31
CA THR A 21 4.44 -6.45 12.48
C THR A 21 5.15 -5.14 12.23
N GLY A 22 4.57 -4.02 12.65
CA GLY A 22 5.17 -2.69 12.53
C GLY A 22 4.35 -1.75 11.67
N ASP A 23 5.00 -0.67 11.24
CA ASP A 23 4.38 0.34 10.38
C ASP A 23 4.47 -0.02 8.90
N VAL A 24 3.41 0.31 8.17
CA VAL A 24 3.34 0.07 6.73
C VAL A 24 4.23 1.07 6.00
N THR A 25 5.03 0.57 5.08
CA THR A 25 5.98 1.34 4.27
C THR A 25 5.72 1.16 2.79
N VAL A 26 6.15 2.12 1.99
CA VAL A 26 6.11 2.05 0.54
C VAL A 26 7.50 2.35 -0.04
N GLN A 27 7.87 1.65 -1.11
CA GLN A 27 9.11 1.89 -1.82
C GLN A 27 9.01 3.21 -2.61
N TYR A 28 10.01 4.07 -2.46
CA TYR A 28 10.21 5.27 -3.25
C TYR A 28 11.67 5.32 -3.70
N LYS A 29 11.94 5.08 -4.99
CA LYS A 29 13.30 4.94 -5.53
C LYS A 29 14.10 3.89 -4.74
N ASP A 30 15.16 4.31 -4.05
CA ASP A 30 16.07 3.44 -3.28
C ASP A 30 15.75 3.44 -1.77
N GLU A 31 14.70 4.15 -1.34
CA GLU A 31 14.30 4.27 0.07
C GLU A 31 12.89 3.73 0.34
N ARG A 32 12.64 3.34 1.59
CA ARG A 32 11.30 3.00 2.10
C ARG A 32 10.76 4.13 2.96
N ILE A 33 9.60 4.65 2.58
CA ILE A 33 8.92 5.73 3.28
C ILE A 33 7.77 5.12 4.09
N THR A 34 7.72 5.42 5.38
CA THR A 34 6.60 5.03 6.24
C THR A 34 5.35 5.82 5.87
N LEU A 35 4.21 5.13 5.76
CA LEU A 35 2.94 5.79 5.50
C LEU A 35 2.56 6.70 6.67
N LYS A 36 2.22 7.94 6.37
CA LYS A 36 1.77 8.93 7.35
C LYS A 36 0.50 8.49 8.09
N ASP A 37 -0.33 7.71 7.42
CA ASP A 37 -1.59 7.18 7.90
C ASP A 37 -1.49 5.68 8.30
N SER A 38 -0.28 5.14 8.50
CA SER A 38 -0.05 3.76 8.97
C SER A 38 -0.85 3.44 10.23
N SER A 39 -0.97 4.39 11.16
CA SER A 39 -1.74 4.26 12.40
C SER A 39 -3.26 4.17 12.20
N SER A 40 -3.78 4.63 11.05
CA SER A 40 -5.21 4.53 10.72
C SER A 40 -5.58 3.19 10.08
N ILE A 41 -4.59 2.35 9.76
CA ILE A 41 -4.77 1.00 9.25
C ILE A 41 -4.89 0.06 10.47
N PRO A 42 -5.98 -0.72 10.61
CA PRO A 42 -6.10 -1.71 11.67
C PRO A 42 -4.93 -2.69 11.66
N ASP A 43 -4.40 -3.06 12.82
CA ASP A 43 -3.20 -3.91 12.92
C ASP A 43 -3.33 -5.23 12.14
N ALA A 44 -4.50 -5.86 12.22
CA ALA A 44 -4.81 -7.08 11.46
C ALA A 44 -4.77 -6.90 9.94
N MET A 45 -4.86 -5.67 9.43
CA MET A 45 -4.85 -5.33 8.01
C MET A 45 -3.49 -4.80 7.52
N LYS A 46 -2.57 -4.43 8.43
CA LYS A 46 -1.30 -3.80 8.05
C LYS A 46 -0.45 -4.67 7.13
N GLY A 47 -0.30 -5.96 7.43
CA GLY A 47 0.44 -6.88 6.57
C GLY A 47 -0.20 -7.08 5.19
N TYR A 48 -1.53 -7.06 5.11
CA TYR A 48 -2.25 -7.16 3.84
C TYR A 48 -2.01 -5.92 2.97
N VAL A 49 -1.97 -4.74 3.57
CA VAL A 49 -1.67 -3.49 2.88
C VAL A 49 -0.20 -3.46 2.43
N GLN A 50 0.73 -3.84 3.33
CA GLN A 50 2.16 -3.90 3.02
C GLN A 50 2.44 -4.78 1.79
N LEU A 51 1.93 -6.01 1.80
CA LEU A 51 2.14 -6.95 0.69
C LEU A 51 1.64 -6.40 -0.65
N ARG A 52 0.57 -5.62 -0.66
CA ARG A 52 0.03 -5.07 -1.91
C ARG A 52 0.80 -3.89 -2.45
N LEU A 53 1.32 -3.06 -1.54
CA LEU A 53 2.23 -1.98 -1.91
C LEU A 53 3.51 -2.56 -2.48
N ASP A 54 4.04 -3.61 -1.86
CA ASP A 54 5.24 -4.30 -2.33
C ASP A 54 5.02 -5.04 -3.67
N LEU A 55 3.84 -5.65 -3.86
CA LEU A 55 3.44 -6.28 -5.11
C LEU A 55 2.93 -5.27 -6.18
N ASN A 56 2.94 -3.97 -5.89
CA ASN A 56 2.46 -2.91 -6.77
C ASN A 56 1.00 -3.09 -7.25
N ILE A 57 0.20 -3.85 -6.50
CA ILE A 57 -1.22 -4.11 -6.80
C ILE A 57 -2.07 -2.88 -6.44
N LEU A 58 -1.75 -2.24 -5.32
CA LEU A 58 -2.32 -0.95 -4.90
C LEU A 58 -1.21 0.09 -4.81
N ASN A 59 -1.56 1.34 -5.06
CA ASN A 59 -0.63 2.46 -4.99
C ASN A 59 -0.87 3.27 -3.71
N ALA A 60 0.21 3.74 -3.09
CA ALA A 60 0.15 4.87 -2.16
C ALA A 60 0.12 6.19 -2.96
N SER A 61 -0.48 7.22 -2.37
CA SER A 61 -0.38 8.58 -2.87
C SER A 61 0.88 9.24 -2.31
N PHE A 62 1.67 9.85 -3.18
CA PHE A 62 2.87 10.58 -2.79
C PHE A 62 2.63 12.07 -2.87
N SER A 63 3.06 12.81 -1.85
CA SER A 63 3.08 14.27 -1.85
C SER A 63 4.47 14.76 -1.50
N VAL A 64 4.76 15.99 -1.90
CA VAL A 64 6.06 16.63 -1.64
C VAL A 64 5.81 17.86 -0.79
N LYS A 65 6.52 17.95 0.33
CA LYS A 65 6.49 19.09 1.24
C LYS A 65 7.87 19.72 1.30
N GLN A 66 7.95 21.02 1.02
CA GLN A 66 9.16 21.80 1.16
C GLN A 66 8.81 23.15 1.78
N GLY A 67 9.39 23.44 2.94
CA GLY A 67 9.28 24.75 3.59
C GLY A 67 10.14 25.82 2.91
N PRO A 68 9.92 27.11 3.21
CA PRO A 68 10.62 28.23 2.57
C PRO A 68 12.15 28.20 2.75
N TYR A 69 12.64 27.55 3.80
CA TYR A 69 14.06 27.45 4.15
C TYR A 69 14.59 26.01 4.12
N ASP A 70 13.80 25.05 3.65
CA ASP A 70 14.22 23.65 3.58
C ASP A 70 15.15 23.46 2.38
N LEU A 71 16.38 23.02 2.66
CA LEU A 71 17.41 22.81 1.64
C LEU A 71 17.03 21.73 0.61
N LYS A 72 16.13 20.81 0.97
CA LYS A 72 15.62 19.74 0.10
C LYS A 72 14.13 19.47 0.40
N PRO A 73 13.34 19.10 -0.62
CA PRO A 73 11.97 18.65 -0.41
C PRO A 73 11.91 17.31 0.33
N THR A 74 10.88 17.14 1.17
CA THR A 74 10.55 15.87 1.84
C THR A 74 9.40 15.20 1.12
N VAL A 75 9.53 13.90 0.84
CA VAL A 75 8.47 13.08 0.24
C VAL A 75 7.65 12.44 1.35
N GLU A 76 6.33 12.61 1.29
CA GLU A 76 5.37 11.96 2.19
C GLU A 76 4.52 10.96 1.41
N ALA A 77 4.15 9.84 2.04
CA ALA A 77 3.29 8.82 1.45
C ALA A 77 2.03 8.58 2.31
N THR A 78 0.90 8.31 1.66
CA THR A 78 -0.41 8.09 2.32
C THR A 78 -1.22 7.06 1.54
N PHE A 79 -1.90 6.13 2.22
CA PHE A 79 -2.69 5.06 1.60
C PHE A 79 -4.19 5.35 1.51
N ASP A 80 -4.73 6.12 2.46
CA ASP A 80 -6.15 6.42 2.65
C ASP A 80 -7.02 5.16 2.83
N PRO A 81 -6.94 4.49 4.00
CA PRO A 81 -7.65 3.25 4.27
C PRO A 81 -9.18 3.36 4.22
N ALA A 82 -9.72 4.56 4.46
CA ALA A 82 -11.16 4.83 4.48
C ALA A 82 -11.72 5.11 3.07
N LYS A 83 -10.85 5.31 2.07
CA LYS A 83 -11.27 5.56 0.70
C LYS A 83 -12.11 4.41 0.17
N LYS A 84 -13.28 4.76 -0.36
CA LYS A 84 -14.11 3.81 -1.12
C LYS A 84 -13.39 3.47 -2.43
N VAL A 85 -13.18 2.17 -2.63
CA VAL A 85 -12.64 1.63 -3.88
C VAL A 85 -13.71 1.72 -4.95
N SER A 86 -13.43 2.43 -6.04
CA SER A 86 -14.34 2.48 -7.19
C SER A 86 -14.23 1.21 -8.05
N ARG A 87 -15.19 1.00 -8.95
CA ARG A 87 -15.12 -0.11 -9.93
C ARG A 87 -13.90 0.02 -10.85
N GLY A 88 -13.46 1.25 -11.14
CA GLY A 88 -12.25 1.51 -11.91
C GLY A 88 -10.99 1.11 -11.15
N ASP A 89 -10.90 1.49 -9.87
CA ASP A 89 -9.77 1.10 -9.01
C ASP A 89 -9.66 -0.43 -8.89
N TYR A 90 -10.81 -1.11 -8.75
CA TYR A 90 -10.87 -2.56 -8.74
C TYR A 90 -10.35 -3.18 -10.04
N ALA A 91 -10.80 -2.68 -11.19
CA ALA A 91 -10.38 -3.21 -12.50
C ALA A 91 -8.87 -3.05 -12.71
N VAL A 92 -8.30 -1.91 -12.30
CA VAL A 92 -6.84 -1.69 -12.36
C VAL A 92 -6.11 -2.69 -11.47
N ALA A 93 -6.53 -2.85 -10.21
CA ALA A 93 -5.90 -3.77 -9.28
C ALA A 93 -6.01 -5.24 -9.76
N ALA A 94 -7.16 -5.64 -10.32
CA ALA A 94 -7.37 -6.97 -10.87
C ALA A 94 -6.49 -7.25 -12.10
N SER A 95 -6.33 -6.27 -13.00
CA SER A 95 -5.44 -6.40 -14.16
C SER A 95 -3.98 -6.56 -13.74
N ARG A 96 -3.52 -5.78 -12.75
CA ARG A 96 -2.16 -5.92 -12.21
C ARG A 96 -1.97 -7.26 -11.53
N TYR A 97 -2.93 -7.68 -10.72
CA TYR A 97 -2.95 -9.01 -10.11
C TYR A 97 -2.77 -10.12 -11.16
N PHE A 98 -3.52 -10.05 -12.26
CA PHE A 98 -3.42 -11.02 -13.35
C PHE A 98 -2.02 -11.01 -13.98
N GLN A 99 -1.46 -9.83 -14.25
CA GLN A 99 -0.12 -9.68 -14.82
C GLN A 99 0.99 -10.19 -13.90
N THR A 100 0.87 -10.00 -12.59
CA THR A 100 1.90 -10.41 -11.63
C THR A 100 1.96 -11.93 -11.42
N TRP A 101 0.85 -12.66 -11.64
CA TRP A 101 0.73 -14.06 -11.22
C TRP A 101 0.25 -15.06 -12.29
N LEU A 102 -0.42 -14.61 -13.35
CA LEU A 102 -1.03 -15.49 -14.35
C LEU A 102 -0.44 -15.33 -15.76
N GLN A 103 0.62 -14.52 -15.91
CA GLN A 103 1.44 -14.43 -17.13
C GLN A 103 2.79 -15.11 -16.93
#